data_AF-A0A1Q7RKB3-F1
#
_entry.id   AF-A0A1Q7RKB3-F1
#
_cell.length_a   1.000
_cell.length_b   1.000
_cell.length_c   1.000
_cell.angle_alpha   90.00
_cell.angle_beta   90.00
_cell.angle_gamma   90.00
#
_symmetry.space_group_name_H-M   'P 1'
#
loop_
_entity.id
_entity.type
_entity.pdbx_description
1 polymer ?
#
loop_
_entity_poly.entity_id
_entity_poly.type
_entity_poly.pdbx_seq_one_letter_code
_entity_poly.pdbx_strand_id
1 'polypeptide(L)'
;MQRPAAVLAATLMYGVLGGAICASAHERFPAFVYTSSETIREAQQILVGLKYLEPERYKEGEWDKLTQKATRDFQRDHFLKPNGQLDRDTLAVLLSHKHRPGE
;
A
#
# COMPACT_ATOMS: atom_id res chain seq x y z
N MET A 1 68.03 31.63 -0.10
CA MET A 1 67.76 33.09 -0.21
C MET A 1 67.23 33.31 -1.63
N GLN A 2 66.03 33.78 -1.97
CA GLN A 2 64.86 34.43 -1.34
C GLN A 2 63.58 33.98 -2.10
N ARG A 3 62.41 33.98 -1.44
CA ARG A 3 61.06 33.83 -2.04
C ARG A 3 60.49 35.24 -2.35
N PRO A 4 59.51 35.38 -3.26
CA PRO A 4 58.11 35.56 -2.79
C PRO A 4 57.08 34.89 -3.73
N ALA A 5 56.13 34.08 -3.25
CA ALA A 5 54.87 34.44 -2.59
C ALA A 5 53.81 35.08 -3.52
N ALA A 6 52.73 34.32 -3.69
CA ALA A 6 51.33 34.70 -3.96
C ALA A 6 50.93 35.21 -5.35
N VAL A 7 50.11 34.40 -6.04
CA VAL A 7 48.84 34.88 -6.60
C VAL A 7 47.76 33.82 -6.34
N LEU A 8 46.72 34.24 -5.62
CA LEU A 8 45.46 33.53 -5.45
C LEU A 8 44.75 33.35 -6.81
N ALA A 9 44.24 32.16 -7.08
CA ALA A 9 43.15 31.99 -8.05
C ALA A 9 42.10 31.08 -7.40
N ALA A 10 41.15 31.75 -6.75
CA ALA A 10 39.92 31.16 -6.26
C ALA A 10 39.06 30.70 -7.44
N THR A 11 38.80 29.40 -7.57
CA THR A 11 37.70 28.90 -8.39
C THR A 11 36.53 28.57 -7.48
N LEU A 12 35.54 29.46 -7.57
CA LEU A 12 34.29 29.46 -6.84
C LEU A 12 33.51 28.15 -7.02
N MET A 13 33.07 27.61 -5.89
CA MET A 13 31.88 26.78 -5.76
C MET A 13 30.68 27.48 -6.41
N TYR A 14 30.12 26.90 -7.47
CA TYR A 14 28.75 27.20 -7.88
C TYR A 14 27.87 26.01 -7.50
N GLY A 15 27.07 26.22 -6.47
CA GLY A 15 26.15 25.22 -5.94
C GLY A 15 25.06 24.88 -6.96
N VAL A 16 24.89 23.59 -7.23
CA VAL A 16 23.63 23.07 -7.75
C VAL A 16 22.78 22.68 -6.54
N LEU A 17 22.05 23.65 -5.99
CA LEU A 17 20.85 23.38 -5.21
C LEU A 17 19.70 23.23 -6.21
N GLY A 18 19.32 21.99 -6.50
CA GLY A 18 18.24 21.74 -7.46
C GLY A 18 17.95 20.28 -7.76
N GLY A 19 18.17 19.38 -6.81
CA GLY A 19 17.60 18.03 -6.88
C GLY A 19 16.33 17.99 -6.05
N ALA A 20 15.15 18.00 -6.69
CA ALA A 20 13.91 17.67 -6.02
C ALA A 20 14.04 16.27 -5.40
N ILE A 21 14.11 16.17 -4.07
CA ILE A 21 13.89 14.88 -3.41
C ILE A 21 12.38 14.66 -3.43
N CYS A 22 11.84 14.29 -4.60
CA CYS A 22 10.53 13.69 -4.68
C CYS A 22 10.64 12.23 -4.20
N ALA A 23 10.09 11.98 -3.00
CA ALA A 23 9.71 10.69 -2.42
C ALA A 23 10.84 9.63 -2.25
N SER A 24 11.02 8.99 -1.11
CA SER A 24 9.99 8.21 -0.45
C SER A 24 10.49 7.79 0.92
N ALA A 25 10.01 8.42 1.98
CA ALA A 25 10.09 7.84 3.32
C ALA A 25 8.70 7.28 3.67
N HIS A 26 8.22 6.32 2.87
CA HIS A 26 7.23 5.38 3.38
C HIS A 26 8.03 4.27 4.01
N GLU A 27 8.18 4.37 5.32
CA GLU A 27 8.99 3.46 6.12
C GLU A 27 8.62 2.01 5.81
N ARG A 28 9.68 1.22 5.60
CA ARG A 28 9.72 -0.15 5.07
C ARG A 28 9.16 -1.18 6.07
N PHE A 29 8.16 -0.82 6.88
CA PHE A 29 7.45 -1.79 7.68
C PHE A 29 6.46 -2.52 6.76
N PRO A 30 6.52 -3.86 6.66
CA PRO A 30 5.50 -4.59 5.94
C PRO A 30 4.14 -4.20 6.54
N ALA A 31 3.18 -3.86 5.68
CA ALA A 31 1.82 -3.60 6.13
C ALA A 31 1.39 -4.79 6.99
N PHE A 32 0.85 -4.50 8.18
CA PHE A 32 0.29 -5.57 9.01
C PHE A 32 -0.85 -6.22 8.22
N VAL A 33 -0.69 -7.51 7.91
CA VAL A 33 -1.69 -8.30 7.18
C VAL A 33 -2.46 -9.14 8.19
N TYR A 34 -3.78 -9.04 8.16
CA TYR A 34 -4.66 -9.86 8.98
C TYR A 34 -4.70 -11.29 8.44
N THR A 35 -4.45 -12.26 9.33
CA THR A 35 -4.37 -13.70 8.99
C THR A 35 -5.28 -14.59 9.83
N SER A 36 -6.05 -14.00 10.76
CA SER A 36 -7.05 -14.75 11.53
C SER A 36 -8.16 -15.27 10.62
N SER A 37 -8.51 -16.53 10.76
CA SER A 37 -9.58 -17.16 9.96
C SER A 37 -10.92 -16.44 10.13
N GLU A 38 -11.24 -15.96 11.33
CA GLU A 38 -12.48 -15.19 11.59
C GLU A 38 -12.53 -13.90 10.77
N THR A 39 -11.44 -13.11 10.79
CA THR A 39 -11.33 -11.86 10.02
C THR A 39 -11.36 -12.14 8.52
N ILE A 40 -10.72 -13.21 8.07
CA ILE A 40 -10.74 -13.64 6.66
C ILE A 40 -12.16 -14.01 6.23
N ARG A 41 -12.91 -14.74 7.05
CA ARG A 41 -14.30 -15.11 6.75
C ARG A 41 -15.18 -13.89 6.57
N GLU A 42 -15.05 -12.90 7.47
CA GLU A 42 -15.81 -11.66 7.37
C GLU A 42 -15.47 -10.89 6.09
N ALA A 43 -14.19 -10.76 5.76
CA ALA A 43 -13.76 -10.12 4.52
C ALA A 43 -14.28 -10.85 3.28
N GLN A 44 -14.23 -12.19 3.26
CA GLN A 44 -14.77 -13.01 2.17
C GLN A 44 -16.28 -12.83 2.02
N GLN A 45 -17.04 -12.82 3.11
CA GLN A 45 -18.49 -12.58 3.07
C GLN A 45 -18.83 -11.22 2.44
N ILE A 46 -18.07 -10.18 2.78
CA ILE A 46 -18.26 -8.85 2.20
C ILE A 46 -17.92 -8.86 0.71
N LEU A 47 -16.79 -9.46 0.30
CA LEU A 47 -16.41 -9.59 -1.11
C LEU A 47 -17.45 -10.36 -1.93
N VAL A 48 -18.09 -11.38 -1.34
CA VAL A 48 -19.22 -12.11 -1.96
C VAL A 48 -20.45 -11.22 -2.09
N GLY A 49 -20.81 -10.49 -1.03
CA GLY A 49 -21.93 -9.54 -1.05
C GLY A 49 -21.76 -8.47 -2.12
N LEU A 50 -20.54 -7.97 -2.29
CA LEU A 50 -20.15 -6.99 -3.30
C LEU A 50 -19.87 -7.57 -4.70
N LYS A 51 -20.04 -8.89 -4.90
CA LYS A 51 -19.84 -9.59 -6.18
C LYS A 51 -18.39 -9.59 -6.72
N TYR A 52 -17.39 -9.30 -5.90
CA TYR A 52 -15.98 -9.47 -6.25
C TYR A 52 -15.51 -10.93 -6.14
N LEU A 53 -16.15 -11.71 -5.26
CA LEU A 53 -15.81 -13.10 -5.00
C LEU A 53 -17.03 -14.00 -5.26
N GLU A 54 -16.86 -15.03 -6.07
CA GLU A 54 -17.92 -16.00 -6.32
C GLU A 54 -18.09 -16.94 -5.12
N PRO A 55 -19.34 -17.18 -4.64
CA PRO A 55 -19.58 -18.10 -3.54
C PRO A 55 -19.13 -19.52 -3.88
N GLU A 56 -18.76 -20.31 -2.87
CA GLU A 56 -18.39 -21.75 -2.98
C GLU A 56 -17.14 -22.07 -3.81
N ARG A 57 -16.49 -21.06 -4.42
CA ARG A 57 -15.27 -21.26 -5.23
C ARG A 57 -13.98 -21.05 -4.46
N TYR A 58 -14.03 -20.41 -3.30
CA TYR A 58 -12.89 -20.11 -2.44
C TYR A 58 -12.91 -20.95 -1.16
N LYS A 59 -11.77 -21.00 -0.48
CA LYS A 59 -11.65 -21.65 0.83
C LYS A 59 -12.03 -20.68 1.94
N GLU A 60 -13.14 -20.95 2.61
CA GLU A 60 -13.62 -20.14 3.73
C GLU A 60 -12.57 -20.07 4.85
N GLY A 61 -12.23 -18.85 5.29
CA GLY A 61 -11.24 -18.61 6.35
C GLY A 61 -9.78 -18.73 5.93
N GLU A 62 -9.49 -19.04 4.66
CA GLU A 62 -8.13 -19.00 4.10
C GLU A 62 -7.98 -17.85 3.11
N TRP A 63 -6.86 -17.11 3.18
CA TRP A 63 -6.56 -16.03 2.23
C TRP A 63 -6.02 -16.58 0.89
N ASP A 64 -6.82 -17.39 0.21
CA ASP A 64 -6.43 -18.11 -1.00
C ASP A 64 -6.26 -17.21 -2.24
N LYS A 65 -5.85 -17.83 -3.37
CA LYS A 65 -5.58 -17.08 -4.61
C LYS A 65 -6.80 -16.37 -5.18
N LEU A 66 -7.99 -16.93 -5.00
CA LEU A 66 -9.24 -16.34 -5.50
C LEU A 66 -9.64 -15.14 -4.64
N THR A 67 -9.52 -15.28 -3.32
CA THR A 67 -9.72 -14.20 -2.34
C THR A 67 -8.74 -13.06 -2.59
N GLN A 68 -7.45 -13.35 -2.81
CA GLN A 68 -6.44 -12.34 -3.15
C GLN A 68 -6.73 -11.63 -4.48
N LYS A 69 -7.25 -12.36 -5.47
CA LYS A 69 -7.68 -11.76 -6.75
C LYS A 69 -8.85 -10.81 -6.54
N ALA A 70 -9.91 -11.28 -5.91
CA ALA A 70 -11.09 -10.46 -5.60
C ALA A 70 -10.71 -9.21 -4.80
N THR A 71 -9.81 -9.36 -3.83
CA THR A 71 -9.29 -8.26 -3.01
C THR A 71 -8.55 -7.23 -3.86
N ARG A 72 -7.69 -7.62 -4.81
CA ARG A 72 -7.05 -6.64 -5.70
C ARG A 72 -8.05 -5.87 -6.55
N ASP A 73 -9.08 -6.56 -7.01
CA ASP A 73 -10.12 -5.94 -7.83
C ASP A 73 -10.89 -4.91 -7.01
N PHE A 74 -11.32 -5.27 -5.78
CA PHE A 74 -11.89 -4.35 -4.80
C PHE A 74 -10.95 -3.17 -4.49
N GLN A 75 -9.69 -3.43 -4.17
CA GLN A 75 -8.72 -2.38 -3.84
C GLN A 75 -8.57 -1.37 -4.97
N ARG A 76 -8.50 -1.83 -6.23
CA ARG A 76 -8.42 -0.95 -7.41
C ARG A 76 -9.65 -0.05 -7.50
N ASP A 77 -10.84 -0.63 -7.34
CA ASP A 77 -12.12 0.07 -7.51
C ASP A 77 -12.39 1.05 -6.35
N HIS A 78 -11.71 0.87 -5.21
CA HIS A 78 -11.75 1.75 -4.04
C HIS A 78 -10.49 2.62 -3.86
N PHE A 79 -9.64 2.76 -4.89
CA PHE A 79 -8.43 3.60 -4.88
C PHE A 79 -7.41 3.25 -3.77
N LEU A 80 -7.41 1.99 -3.31
CA LEU A 80 -6.40 1.42 -2.43
C LEU A 80 -5.22 0.87 -3.25
N LYS A 81 -4.12 0.54 -2.57
CA LYS A 81 -3.00 -0.16 -3.19
C LYS A 81 -3.46 -1.58 -3.60
N PRO A 82 -3.48 -1.97 -4.89
CA PRO A 82 -4.02 -3.25 -5.34
C PRO A 82 -3.01 -4.41 -5.16
N ASN A 83 -2.61 -4.65 -3.91
CA ASN A 83 -1.62 -5.67 -3.52
C ASN A 83 -2.24 -7.04 -3.20
N GLY A 84 -3.58 -7.12 -3.05
CA GLY A 84 -4.33 -8.33 -2.71
C GLY A 84 -4.21 -8.76 -1.25
N GLN A 85 -3.61 -7.93 -0.40
CA GLN A 85 -3.41 -8.20 1.02
C GLN A 85 -4.59 -7.66 1.83
N LEU A 86 -5.00 -8.39 2.86
CA LEU A 86 -5.91 -7.87 3.87
C LEU A 86 -5.12 -7.02 4.86
N ASP A 87 -4.70 -5.83 4.45
CA ASP A 87 -4.10 -4.85 5.35
C ASP A 87 -5.18 -4.02 6.07
N ARG A 88 -4.74 -3.17 7.01
CA ARG A 88 -5.64 -2.32 7.82
C ARG A 88 -6.57 -1.47 6.97
N ASP A 89 -6.05 -0.84 5.91
CA ASP A 89 -6.83 0.06 5.08
C ASP A 89 -7.85 -0.74 4.26
N THR A 90 -7.45 -1.88 3.72
CA THR A 90 -8.34 -2.81 3.01
C THR A 90 -9.46 -3.32 3.91
N LEU A 91 -9.14 -3.77 5.13
CA LEU A 91 -10.14 -4.27 6.07
C LEU A 91 -11.12 -3.16 6.48
N ALA A 92 -10.64 -1.94 6.76
CA ALA A 92 -11.49 -0.82 7.12
C ALA A 92 -12.52 -0.48 6.03
N VAL A 93 -12.10 -0.47 4.76
CA VAL A 93 -13.00 -0.20 3.63
C VAL A 93 -13.96 -1.38 3.39
N LEU A 94 -13.53 -2.63 3.58
CA LEU A 94 -14.46 -3.77 3.51
C LEU A 94 -15.56 -3.65 4.58
N LEU A 95 -15.18 -3.43 5.84
CA LEU A 95 -16.13 -3.36 6.95
C LEU A 95 -17.13 -2.20 6.83
N SER A 96 -16.77 -1.10 6.15
CA SER A 96 -17.73 -0.02 5.89
C SER A 96 -18.88 -0.44 4.96
N HIS A 97 -18.68 -1.46 4.11
CA HIS A 97 -19.73 -2.02 3.25
C HIS A 97 -20.64 -3.01 4.00
N LYS A 98 -20.17 -3.60 5.11
CA LYS A 98 -21.01 -4.45 5.98
C LYS A 98 -22.16 -3.67 6.61
N HIS A 99 -21.96 -2.37 6.84
CA HIS A 99 -22.85 -1.49 7.61
C HIS A 99 -23.73 -0.59 6.75
N ARG A 100 -24.30 -1.09 5.64
CA ARG A 100 -25.43 -0.41 4.96
C ARG A 100 -26.77 -0.97 5.44
N PRO A 101 -27.30 -0.57 6.62
CA PRO A 101 -28.70 -0.81 6.96
C PRO A 101 -29.56 0.10 6.08
N GLY A 102 -30.41 -0.49 5.24
CA GLY A 102 -31.42 0.27 4.49
C GLY A 102 -31.69 -0.13 3.03
N GLU A 103 -31.40 -1.37 2.63
CA GLU A 103 -32.06 -1.99 1.46
C GLU A 103 -32.74 -3.30 1.87
#